data_AF-A0A0H5D3D8-F1
#
_entry.id   AF-A0A0H5D3D8-F1
#
_cell.length_a   1.000
_cell.length_b   1.000
_cell.length_c   1.000
_cell.angle_alpha   90.00
_cell.angle_beta   90.00
_cell.angle_gamma   90.00
#
_symmetry.space_group_name_H-M   'P 1'
#
loop_
_entity.id
_entity.type
_entity.pdbx_description
1 polymer ?
#
loop_
_entity_poly.entity_id
_entity_poly.type
_entity_poly.pdbx_seq_one_letter_code
_entity_poly.pdbx_strand_id
1 'polypeptide(L)'
;MRTAELIDSLTETRDGGIDPVHHVTDRAKLAVLVTDMDEHGWVGPPLLVDGEQALTGAHRLVAARETFTPMPRVDIGELCDALGLKWAELRHPDGDIDANLDIAAEHLPTEIADYLGVQN
;
A
#
# COMPACT_ATOMS: atom_id res chain seq x y z
N MET A 1 -20.61 3.33 4.88
CA MET A 1 -19.69 2.33 4.27
C MET A 1 -18.60 2.07 5.30
N ARG A 2 -18.32 0.81 5.62
CA ARG A 2 -17.25 0.45 6.55
C ARG A 2 -15.89 0.57 5.85
N THR A 3 -14.82 0.82 6.59
CA THR A 3 -13.44 0.96 6.06
C THR A 3 -13.05 -0.15 5.08
N ALA A 4 -13.27 -1.41 5.45
CA ALA A 4 -12.96 -2.55 4.57
C ALA A 4 -13.79 -2.55 3.28
N GLU A 5 -15.08 -2.17 3.34
CA GLU A 5 -15.95 -2.14 2.15
C GLU A 5 -15.49 -1.06 1.15
N LEU A 6 -15.05 0.10 1.66
CA LEU A 6 -14.48 1.16 0.81
C LEU A 6 -13.20 0.67 0.15
N ILE A 7 -12.26 0.14 0.94
CA ILE A 7 -10.97 -0.35 0.44
C ILE A 7 -11.15 -1.48 -0.56
N ASP A 8 -12.01 -2.46 -0.29
CA ASP A 8 -12.32 -3.55 -1.21
C ASP A 8 -12.89 -3.02 -2.53
N SER A 9 -13.75 -1.98 -2.49
CA SER A 9 -14.33 -1.40 -3.71
C SER A 9 -13.33 -0.67 -4.60
N LEU A 10 -12.19 -0.24 -4.04
CA LEU A 10 -11.11 0.47 -4.72
C LEU A 10 -9.90 -0.43 -5.02
N THR A 11 -9.90 -1.67 -4.54
CA THR A 11 -8.75 -2.56 -4.69
C THR A 11 -8.69 -3.12 -6.10
N GLU A 12 -7.58 -2.88 -6.79
CA GLU A 12 -7.23 -3.60 -8.02
C GLU A 12 -6.13 -4.62 -7.73
N THR A 13 -6.11 -5.73 -8.48
CA THR A 13 -5.06 -6.75 -8.39
C THR A 13 -4.20 -6.71 -9.64
N ARG A 14 -2.86 -6.66 -9.49
CA ARG A 14 -1.92 -6.65 -10.60
C ARG A 14 -0.71 -7.56 -10.39
N ASP A 15 -0.16 -8.00 -11.52
CA ASP A 15 1.12 -8.70 -11.59
C ASP A 15 2.23 -7.68 -11.89
N GLY A 16 3.01 -7.31 -10.87
CA GLY A 16 4.13 -6.38 -11.02
C GLY A 16 3.75 -4.90 -11.25
N GLY A 17 4.70 -4.12 -11.80
CA GLY A 17 4.49 -2.70 -12.13
C GLY A 17 4.32 -1.76 -10.93
N ILE A 18 4.87 -2.15 -9.77
CA ILE A 18 4.87 -1.32 -8.55
C ILE A 18 6.30 -1.24 -8.03
N ASP A 19 6.86 -0.04 -7.91
CA ASP A 19 8.17 0.18 -7.31
C ASP A 19 8.09 0.24 -5.78
N PRO A 20 9.02 -0.39 -5.05
CA PRO A 20 8.98 -0.43 -3.60
C PRO A 20 9.31 0.95 -2.99
N VAL A 21 8.64 1.30 -1.89
CA VAL A 21 8.95 2.49 -1.08
C VAL A 21 10.38 2.46 -0.53
N HIS A 22 10.82 1.28 -0.07
CA HIS A 22 12.11 1.07 0.58
C HIS A 22 12.70 -0.30 0.26
N HIS A 23 13.99 -0.44 0.53
CA HIS A 23 14.63 -1.75 0.58
C HIS A 23 14.12 -2.57 1.77
N VAL A 24 14.14 -3.89 1.63
CA VAL A 24 13.81 -4.81 2.72
C VAL A 24 14.83 -4.64 3.84
N THR A 25 14.36 -4.22 5.01
CA THR A 25 15.17 -4.02 6.21
C THR A 25 15.22 -5.23 7.14
N ASP A 26 14.28 -6.16 6.98
CA ASP A 26 14.14 -7.36 7.82
C ASP A 26 13.95 -8.60 6.94
N ARG A 27 15.01 -9.40 6.85
CA ARG A 27 15.02 -10.62 6.02
C ARG A 27 14.26 -11.78 6.68
N ALA A 28 14.17 -11.82 8.01
CA ALA A 28 13.42 -12.87 8.69
C ALA A 28 11.92 -12.67 8.46
N LYS A 29 11.43 -11.42 8.58
CA LYS A 29 10.07 -11.06 8.22
C LYS A 29 9.75 -11.35 6.76
N LEU A 30 10.67 -11.04 5.84
CA LEU A 30 10.50 -11.38 4.43
C LEU A 30 10.37 -12.88 4.21
N ALA A 31 11.25 -13.70 4.79
CA ALA A 31 11.22 -15.15 4.60
C ALA A 31 9.91 -15.81 5.06
N VAL A 32 9.35 -15.30 6.18
CA VAL A 32 8.02 -15.73 6.65
C VAL A 32 6.94 -15.37 5.62
N LEU A 33 6.94 -14.13 5.12
CA LEU A 33 5.98 -13.69 4.12
C LEU A 33 6.09 -14.46 2.79
N VAL A 34 7.30 -14.78 2.34
CA VAL A 34 7.52 -15.59 1.13
C VAL A 34 6.89 -16.97 1.30
N THR A 35 7.15 -17.63 2.44
CA THR A 35 6.59 -18.96 2.71
C THR A 35 5.05 -18.90 2.75
N ASP A 36 4.50 -17.92 3.46
CA ASP A 36 3.06 -17.79 3.62
C ASP A 36 2.36 -17.44 2.29
N MET A 37 2.99 -16.59 1.46
CA MET A 37 2.44 -16.20 0.17
C MET A 37 2.53 -17.28 -0.91
N ASP A 38 3.53 -18.16 -0.82
CA ASP A 38 3.65 -19.32 -1.72
C ASP A 38 2.51 -20.34 -1.48
N GLU A 39 2.10 -20.50 -0.21
CA GLU A 39 1.03 -21.43 0.18
C GLU A 39 -0.38 -20.84 0.02
N HIS A 40 -0.55 -19.55 0.35
CA HIS A 40 -1.87 -18.94 0.53
C HIS A 40 -2.19 -17.77 -0.42
N GLY A 41 -1.25 -17.35 -1.26
CA GLY A 41 -1.40 -16.14 -2.07
C GLY A 41 -1.19 -14.88 -1.24
N TRP A 42 -1.84 -13.76 -1.58
CA TRP A 42 -1.54 -12.49 -0.89
C TRP A 42 -1.91 -12.52 0.60
N VAL A 43 -0.99 -12.06 1.45
CA VAL A 43 -1.17 -11.99 2.90
C VAL A 43 -1.12 -10.54 3.38
N GLY A 44 -2.21 -10.10 4.02
CA GLY A 44 -2.35 -8.78 4.66
C GLY A 44 -3.18 -7.78 3.84
N PRO A 45 -3.24 -6.51 4.28
CA PRO A 45 -3.97 -5.47 3.57
C PRO A 45 -3.36 -5.18 2.20
N PRO A 46 -4.14 -4.58 1.27
CA PRO A 46 -3.64 -4.08 -0.01
C PRO A 46 -2.45 -3.12 0.16
N LEU A 47 -1.62 -3.01 -0.87
CA LEU A 47 -0.61 -1.97 -0.97
C LEU A 47 -1.28 -0.61 -1.19
N LEU A 48 -0.91 0.41 -0.42
CA LEU A 48 -1.22 1.78 -0.78
C LEU A 48 -0.17 2.26 -1.80
N VAL A 49 -0.62 2.80 -2.92
CA VAL A 49 0.24 3.28 -4.01
C VAL A 49 -0.11 4.71 -4.41
N ASP A 50 0.87 5.44 -4.94
CA ASP A 50 0.68 6.64 -5.75
C ASP A 50 1.10 6.29 -7.19
N GLY A 51 0.12 5.94 -8.03
CA GLY A 51 0.37 5.39 -9.36
C GLY A 51 1.11 4.05 -9.33
N GLU A 52 2.38 4.04 -9.75
CA GLU A 52 3.25 2.85 -9.74
C GLU A 52 4.20 2.83 -8.52
N GLN A 53 4.16 3.84 -7.66
CA GLN A 53 5.02 3.90 -6.47
C GLN A 53 4.27 3.35 -5.26
N ALA A 54 4.81 2.30 -4.61
CA ALA A 54 4.28 1.88 -3.31
C ALA A 54 4.60 2.95 -2.25
N LEU A 55 3.63 3.22 -1.38
CA LEU A 55 3.79 3.99 -0.15
C LEU A 55 3.92 3.06 1.07
N THR A 56 3.28 1.89 1.04
CA THR A 56 3.34 0.90 2.12
C THR A 56 3.75 -0.49 1.64
N GLY A 57 4.04 -1.39 2.58
CA GLY A 57 4.13 -2.83 2.28
C GLY A 57 5.38 -3.31 1.53
N ALA A 58 6.53 -2.64 1.68
CA ALA A 58 7.80 -3.02 1.03
C ALA A 58 8.13 -4.53 1.12
N HIS A 59 8.04 -5.14 2.31
CA HIS A 59 8.29 -6.58 2.48
C HIS A 59 7.27 -7.47 1.76
N ARG A 60 5.98 -7.08 1.75
CA ARG A 60 4.92 -7.83 1.07
C ARG A 60 5.09 -7.77 -0.44
N LEU A 61 5.45 -6.59 -0.97
CA LEU A 61 5.75 -6.42 -2.39
C LEU A 61 6.93 -7.30 -2.83
N VAL A 62 8.01 -7.34 -2.04
CA VAL A 62 9.15 -8.20 -2.37
C VAL A 62 8.78 -9.69 -2.27
N ALA A 63 8.06 -10.10 -1.21
CA ALA A 63 7.60 -11.47 -1.08
C ALA A 63 6.72 -11.91 -2.27
N ALA A 64 5.74 -11.08 -2.64
CA ALA A 64 4.86 -11.35 -3.76
C ALA A 64 5.60 -11.44 -5.10
N ARG A 65 6.66 -10.65 -5.30
CA ARG A 65 7.52 -10.77 -6.48
C ARG A 65 8.32 -12.08 -6.51
N GLU A 66 8.76 -12.58 -5.35
CA GLU A 66 9.49 -13.85 -5.24
C GLU A 66 8.58 -15.06 -5.51
N THR A 67 7.30 -14.98 -5.15
CA THR A 67 6.31 -16.05 -5.31
C THR A 67 5.40 -15.88 -6.53
N PHE A 68 5.58 -14.81 -7.32
CA PHE A 68 4.67 -14.43 -8.42
C PHE A 68 3.20 -14.29 -7.96
N THR A 69 3.00 -13.87 -6.72
CA THR A 69 1.67 -13.67 -6.13
C THR A 69 1.06 -12.36 -6.66
N PRO A 70 -0.19 -12.37 -7.19
CA PRO A 70 -0.88 -11.16 -7.59
C PRO A 70 -1.06 -10.20 -6.42
N MET A 71 -0.75 -8.91 -6.64
CA MET A 71 -0.69 -7.91 -5.59
C MET A 71 -1.95 -7.03 -5.60
N PRO A 72 -2.79 -7.07 -4.54
CA PRO A 72 -3.86 -6.11 -4.35
C PRO A 72 -3.27 -4.75 -3.97
N ARG A 73 -3.78 -3.70 -4.59
CA ARG A 73 -3.38 -2.32 -4.34
C ARG A 73 -4.57 -1.36 -4.40
N VAL A 74 -4.42 -0.24 -3.70
CA VAL A 74 -5.33 0.90 -3.72
C VAL A 74 -4.52 2.13 -4.06
N ASP A 75 -4.98 2.87 -5.07
CA ASP A 75 -4.39 4.18 -5.40
C ASP A 75 -4.85 5.24 -4.40
N ILE A 76 -3.89 6.00 -3.85
CA ILE A 76 -4.16 7.03 -2.85
C ILE A 76 -4.98 8.19 -3.43
N GLY A 77 -4.85 8.49 -4.72
CA GLY A 77 -5.65 9.50 -5.40
C GLY A 77 -7.13 9.09 -5.43
N GLU A 78 -7.43 7.87 -5.86
CA GLU A 78 -8.80 7.33 -5.87
C GLU A 78 -9.39 7.22 -4.46
N LEU A 79 -8.58 6.80 -3.47
CA LEU A 79 -8.98 6.76 -2.08
C LEU A 79 -9.31 8.14 -1.53
N CYS A 80 -8.47 9.14 -1.79
CA CYS A 80 -8.72 10.52 -1.40
C CYS A 80 -9.99 11.06 -2.05
N ASP A 81 -10.19 10.84 -3.35
CA ASP A 81 -11.39 11.27 -4.06
C ASP A 81 -12.67 10.67 -3.46
N ALA A 82 -12.65 9.38 -3.09
CA ALA A 82 -13.77 8.71 -2.41
C ALA A 82 -14.05 9.27 -1.01
N LEU A 83 -13.05 9.87 -0.36
CA LEU A 83 -13.16 10.54 0.93
C LEU A 83 -13.44 12.05 0.81
N GLY A 84 -13.52 12.60 -0.41
CA GLY A 84 -13.69 14.04 -0.65
C GLY A 84 -12.42 14.87 -0.39
N LEU A 85 -11.27 14.22 -0.36
CA LEU A 85 -9.93 14.83 -0.27
C LEU A 85 -9.33 14.95 -1.68
N LYS A 86 -8.42 15.90 -1.88
CA LYS A 86 -7.74 16.08 -3.16
C LYS A 86 -6.27 15.78 -3.04
N TRP A 87 -5.86 14.54 -3.34
CA TRP A 87 -4.46 14.11 -3.18
C TRP A 87 -3.46 15.01 -3.91
N ALA A 88 -3.80 15.46 -5.13
CA ALA A 88 -2.96 16.36 -5.92
C ALA A 88 -2.69 17.73 -5.26
N GLU A 89 -3.53 18.17 -4.33
CA GLU A 89 -3.34 19.42 -3.56
C GLU A 89 -2.60 19.17 -2.24
N LEU A 90 -2.58 17.93 -1.75
CA LEU A 90 -2.00 17.55 -0.45
C LEU A 90 -0.56 17.05 -0.57
N ARG A 91 -0.27 16.23 -1.59
CA ARG A 91 0.99 15.51 -1.72
C ARG A 91 2.21 16.44 -1.84
N HIS A 92 3.36 15.95 -1.42
CA HIS A 92 4.63 16.64 -1.55
C HIS A 92 4.92 16.95 -3.04
N PRO A 93 5.26 18.20 -3.40
CA PRO A 93 5.39 18.63 -4.79
C PRO A 93 6.49 17.88 -5.56
N ASP A 94 7.55 17.49 -4.86
CA ASP A 94 8.68 16.77 -5.44
C ASP A 94 8.47 15.23 -5.50
N GLY A 95 7.32 14.74 -5.02
CA GLY A 95 7.03 13.30 -4.99
C GLY A 95 7.87 12.53 -3.96
N ASP A 96 8.33 13.21 -2.90
CA ASP A 96 9.04 12.59 -1.79
C ASP A 96 8.12 11.57 -1.10
N ILE A 97 8.53 10.30 -1.11
CA ILE A 97 7.68 9.19 -0.69
C ILE A 97 7.46 9.21 0.82
N ASP A 98 8.50 9.54 1.59
CA ASP A 98 8.41 9.59 3.06
C ASP A 98 7.49 10.73 3.48
N ALA A 99 7.69 11.91 2.89
CA ALA A 99 6.80 13.04 3.12
C ALA A 99 5.36 12.74 2.67
N ASN A 100 5.17 12.04 1.55
CA ASN A 100 3.83 11.62 1.10
C ASN A 100 3.19 10.60 2.04
N LEU A 101 3.97 9.70 2.65
CA LEU A 101 3.45 8.76 3.63
C LEU A 101 3.01 9.50 4.92
N ASP A 102 3.78 10.48 5.38
CA ASP A 102 3.44 11.34 6.52
C ASP A 102 2.16 12.15 6.24
N ILE A 103 2.05 12.75 5.05
CA ILE A 103 0.86 13.50 4.60
C ILE A 103 -0.36 12.56 4.56
N ALA A 104 -0.20 11.34 4.06
CA ALA A 104 -1.26 10.35 4.06
C ALA A 104 -1.71 10.00 5.49
N ALA A 105 -0.76 9.84 6.42
CA ALA A 105 -1.05 9.57 7.84
C ALA A 105 -1.79 10.72 8.53
N GLU A 106 -1.49 11.97 8.16
CA GLU A 106 -2.14 13.17 8.72
C GLU A 106 -3.58 13.34 8.24
N HIS A 107 -3.85 13.01 6.96
CA HIS A 107 -5.14 13.33 6.33
C HIS A 107 -6.11 12.15 6.21
N LEU A 108 -5.62 10.92 6.14
CA LEU A 108 -6.51 9.77 6.09
C LEU A 108 -7.19 9.55 7.44
N PRO A 109 -8.48 9.14 7.45
CA PRO A 109 -9.12 8.69 8.68
C PRO A 109 -8.28 7.60 9.36
N THR A 110 -8.09 7.68 10.68
CA THR A 110 -7.22 6.78 11.44
C THR A 110 -7.50 5.30 11.17
N GLU A 111 -8.78 4.91 11.07
CA GLU A 111 -9.15 3.52 10.79
C GLU A 111 -8.65 3.03 9.42
N ILE A 112 -8.61 3.91 8.41
CA ILE A 112 -8.09 3.60 7.07
C ILE A 112 -6.56 3.55 7.10
N ALA A 113 -5.92 4.51 7.74
CA ALA A 113 -4.48 4.56 7.88
C ALA A 113 -3.94 3.29 8.58
N ASP A 114 -4.55 2.92 9.71
CA ASP A 114 -4.22 1.70 10.45
C ASP A 114 -4.44 0.44 9.61
N TYR A 115 -5.55 0.37 8.87
CA TYR A 115 -5.85 -0.78 8.02
C TYR A 115 -4.81 -0.96 6.90
N LEU A 116 -4.38 0.13 6.26
CA LEU A 116 -3.41 0.10 5.17
C LEU A 116 -1.94 0.06 5.64
N GLY A 117 -1.70 0.17 6.94
CA GLY A 117 -0.35 0.21 7.52
C GLY A 117 0.38 1.51 7.25
N VAL A 118 -0.36 2.63 7.19
CA VAL A 118 0.17 3.99 7.16
C VAL A 118 0.35 4.42 8.62
N GLN A 119 1.57 4.45 9.12
CA GLN A 119 1.88 4.86 10.50
C GLN A 119 3.06 5.83 10.50
N ASN A 120 2.91 6.92 11.27
CA ASN A 120 3.98 7.86 11.63
C ASN A 120 5.01 7.22 12.58
#